data_AF-A0A1M6DNJ2-F1
#
_entry.id   AF-A0A1M6DNJ2-F1
#
_cell.length_a   1.000
_cell.length_b   1.000
_cell.length_c   1.000
_cell.angle_alpha   90.00
_cell.angle_beta   90.00
_cell.angle_gamma   90.00
#
_symmetry.space_group_name_H-M   'P 1'
#
loop_
_entity.id
_entity.type
_entity.pdbx_description
1 polymer ?
#
loop_
_entity_poly.entity_id
_entity_poly.type
_entity_poly.pdbx_seq_one_letter_code
_entity_poly.pdbx_strand_id
1 'polypeptide(L)'
;MIMISNGIDIVEVKRIEKLIKKEKFLKRIYSESELEYLESRKFKATTAAGIFSAKEAVSKCIGTGIAGFNWDEIVISSDEFGKPHVELLGKALLMAEEMGISDIEVSITHSDEYAAASAIGQMKKNWASIPEPPVKILKRKKDTHKGDYGRIGVLGGKKGMSGAVYMAGQSALKSGSGLVHVLAPEVLHNILAVKFNEVIIEELDFSKDFLSCDDYKNIEKKISEYDSLCIGPGIGRDESTVKLICEVIKMTDVPIVLDADGLNCISENLEVLESRNGDIIVTPHPGEMSRLTGYSISHINENRVEVAREFSLKYGAVTVLKGHNTVVANGDDVYINKTGNPGMATAGSGDVLTGIIGSLVGQGFGLMDSAKLGVYLHGLAGDMAKKKYGEYGLTAMNIIEYIPDAFAAAY
;
A
#
# COMPACT_ATOMS: atom_id res chain seq x y z
N MET A 1 13.06 4.04 8.43
CA MET A 1 14.46 4.43 8.17
C MET A 1 14.42 5.43 7.02
N ILE A 2 14.84 6.68 7.24
CA ILE A 2 14.92 7.69 6.17
C ILE A 2 16.10 7.29 5.28
N MET A 3 15.85 7.01 4.01
CA MET A 3 16.93 6.83 3.06
C MET A 3 17.46 8.21 2.70
N ILE A 4 18.77 8.40 2.85
CA ILE A 4 19.46 9.64 2.53
C ILE A 4 20.49 9.36 1.44
N SER A 5 20.60 10.27 0.48
CA SER A 5 21.76 10.36 -0.39
C SER A 5 22.72 11.40 0.16
N ASN A 6 24.01 11.25 -0.10
CA ASN A 6 25.06 12.13 0.42
C ASN A 6 26.06 12.45 -0.69
N GLY A 7 26.47 13.71 -0.76
CA GLY A 7 27.63 14.14 -1.51
C GLY A 7 28.50 15.09 -0.71
N ILE A 8 29.81 14.91 -0.80
CA ILE A 8 30.80 15.81 -0.19
C ILE A 8 31.84 16.20 -1.21
N ASP A 9 32.28 17.45 -1.15
CA ASP A 9 33.31 17.96 -2.03
C ASP A 9 34.26 18.96 -1.34
N ILE A 10 35.47 19.07 -1.88
CA ILE A 10 36.49 20.04 -1.46
C ILE A 10 37.29 20.50 -2.68
N VAL A 11 37.50 21.82 -2.80
CA VAL A 11 38.23 22.44 -3.89
C VAL A 11 39.25 23.45 -3.40
N GLU A 12 40.37 23.55 -4.13
CA GLU A 12 41.38 24.60 -3.89
C GLU A 12 40.91 25.96 -4.40
N VAL A 13 40.90 26.96 -3.52
CA VAL A 13 40.49 28.34 -3.85
C VAL A 13 41.40 28.94 -4.93
N LYS A 14 42.71 28.68 -4.86
CA LYS A 14 43.69 29.14 -5.86
C LYS A 14 43.43 28.57 -7.26
N ARG A 15 42.88 27.35 -7.34
CA ARG A 15 42.51 26.74 -8.61
C ARG A 15 41.31 27.47 -9.21
N ILE A 16 40.30 27.74 -8.40
CA ILE A 16 39.09 28.46 -8.82
C ILE A 16 39.43 29.90 -9.21
N GLU A 17 40.29 30.60 -8.46
CA GLU A 17 40.76 31.95 -8.77
C GLU A 17 41.36 32.07 -10.18
N LYS A 18 42.11 31.06 -10.63
CA LYS A 18 42.65 31.01 -12.00
C LYS A 18 41.58 30.73 -13.05
N LEU A 19 40.55 29.95 -12.69
CA LEU A 19 39.49 29.52 -13.61
C LEU A 19 38.42 30.59 -13.82
N ILE A 20 38.02 31.32 -12.77
CA ILE A 20 37.00 32.39 -12.88
C ILE A 20 37.44 33.55 -13.78
N LYS A 21 38.74 33.68 -14.07
CA LYS A 21 39.25 34.63 -15.07
C LYS A 21 38.89 34.25 -16.51
N LYS A 22 38.41 33.03 -16.74
CA LYS A 22 38.03 32.52 -18.06
C LYS A 22 36.52 32.62 -18.21
N GLU A 23 36.03 33.50 -19.08
CA GLU A 23 34.60 33.70 -19.32
C GLU A 23 33.86 32.40 -19.68
N LYS A 24 34.49 31.52 -20.48
CA LYS A 24 33.94 30.21 -20.82
C LYS A 24 33.73 29.30 -19.61
N PHE A 25 34.55 29.43 -18.58
CA PHE A 25 34.37 28.67 -17.34
C PHE A 25 33.18 29.22 -16.56
N LEU A 26 33.10 30.55 -16.39
CA LEU A 26 32.01 31.21 -15.68
C LEU A 26 30.64 30.81 -16.25
N LYS A 27 30.44 31.01 -17.56
CA LYS A 27 29.18 30.70 -18.26
C LYS A 27 28.84 29.21 -18.30
N ARG A 28 29.82 28.33 -18.12
CA ARG A 28 29.58 26.89 -18.10
C ARG A 28 29.11 26.42 -16.74
N ILE A 29 29.60 27.05 -15.68
CA ILE A 29 29.53 26.54 -14.30
C ILE A 29 28.46 27.24 -13.49
N TYR A 30 28.32 28.56 -13.64
CA TYR A 30 27.45 29.38 -12.80
C TYR A 30 26.23 29.85 -13.59
N SER A 31 25.05 29.81 -12.96
CA SER A 31 23.82 30.38 -13.51
C SER A 31 23.89 31.91 -13.55
N GLU A 32 22.93 32.55 -14.23
CA GLU A 32 22.85 34.02 -14.25
C GLU A 32 22.71 34.62 -12.85
N SER A 33 21.84 34.06 -12.00
CA SER A 33 21.66 34.51 -10.61
C SER A 33 22.92 34.36 -9.75
N GLU A 34 23.69 33.29 -9.96
CA GLU A 34 24.97 33.10 -9.26
C GLU A 34 26.05 34.07 -9.75
N LEU A 35 26.07 34.39 -11.05
CA LEU A 35 26.99 35.37 -11.61
C LEU A 35 26.71 36.77 -11.07
N GLU A 36 25.44 37.16 -10.98
CA GLU A 36 25.02 38.42 -10.33
C GLU A 36 25.46 38.46 -8.85
N TYR A 37 25.29 37.35 -8.14
CA TYR A 37 25.74 37.23 -6.75
C TYR A 37 27.27 37.34 -6.64
N LEU A 38 28.03 36.67 -7.51
CA LEU A 38 29.48 36.75 -7.55
C LEU A 38 29.96 38.17 -7.88
N GLU A 39 29.30 38.87 -8.79
CA GLU A 39 29.60 40.27 -9.12
C GLU A 39 29.37 41.18 -7.92
N SER A 40 28.27 41.01 -7.18
CA SER A 40 28.00 41.74 -5.93
C SER A 40 29.10 41.54 -4.87
N ARG A 41 29.77 40.37 -4.92
CA ARG A 41 30.91 40.01 -4.06
C ARG A 41 32.27 40.33 -4.68
N LYS A 42 32.32 41.06 -5.80
CA LYS A 42 33.53 41.41 -6.55
C LYS A 42 34.35 40.20 -7.00
N PHE A 43 33.68 39.11 -7.37
CA PHE A 43 34.28 37.85 -7.81
C PHE A 43 35.31 37.28 -6.82
N LYS A 44 35.02 37.38 -5.50
CA LYS A 44 35.86 36.75 -4.47
C LYS A 44 36.02 35.25 -4.76
N ALA A 45 37.28 34.81 -4.88
CA ALA A 45 37.61 33.43 -5.21
C ALA A 45 37.05 32.43 -4.18
N THR A 46 37.00 32.78 -2.90
CA THR A 46 36.42 31.94 -1.84
C THR A 46 34.93 31.73 -2.03
N THR A 47 34.18 32.77 -2.42
CA THR A 47 32.74 32.66 -2.72
C THR A 47 32.50 31.79 -3.95
N ALA A 48 33.26 32.02 -5.03
CA ALA A 48 33.16 31.21 -6.24
C ALA A 48 33.52 29.73 -5.99
N ALA A 49 34.53 29.48 -5.15
CA ALA A 49 34.94 28.14 -4.76
C ALA A 49 33.90 27.45 -3.88
N GLY A 50 33.27 28.18 -2.95
CA GLY A 50 32.18 27.67 -2.13
C GLY A 50 30.98 27.21 -2.95
N ILE A 51 30.53 28.04 -3.90
CA ILE A 51 29.43 27.69 -4.82
C ILE A 51 29.83 26.49 -5.69
N PHE A 52 31.05 26.49 -6.23
CA PHE A 52 31.53 25.39 -7.06
C PHE A 52 31.55 24.06 -6.29
N SER A 53 32.10 24.06 -5.07
CA SER A 53 32.14 22.86 -4.22
C SER A 53 30.72 22.41 -3.84
N ALA A 54 29.80 23.33 -3.58
CA ALA A 54 28.39 23.01 -3.33
C ALA A 54 27.74 22.31 -4.54
N LYS A 55 27.98 22.80 -5.76
CA LYS A 55 27.50 22.13 -6.97
C LYS A 55 28.09 20.72 -7.14
N GLU A 56 29.38 20.53 -6.87
CA GLU A 56 30.01 19.21 -6.92
C GLU A 56 29.44 18.27 -5.83
N ALA A 57 29.17 18.77 -4.63
CA ALA A 57 28.53 18.01 -3.57
C ALA A 57 27.10 17.59 -3.95
N VAL A 58 26.29 18.50 -4.49
CA VAL A 58 24.93 18.19 -4.99
C VAL A 58 24.97 17.18 -6.14
N SER A 59 25.89 17.36 -7.09
CA SER A 59 26.15 16.44 -8.20
C SER A 59 26.46 15.00 -7.74
N LYS A 60 27.25 14.85 -6.67
CA LYS A 60 27.51 13.54 -6.04
C LYS A 60 26.26 12.99 -5.33
N CYS A 61 25.49 13.87 -4.68
CA CYS A 61 24.24 13.51 -4.03
C CYS A 61 23.20 12.94 -5.03
N ILE A 62 23.12 13.49 -6.24
CA ILE A 62 22.26 12.96 -7.32
C ILE A 62 22.90 11.79 -8.11
N GLY A 63 23.88 11.09 -7.55
CA GLY A 63 24.36 9.77 -8.02
C GLY A 63 25.13 9.72 -9.36
N THR A 64 25.37 10.86 -9.98
CA THR A 64 25.94 10.96 -11.35
C THR A 64 27.40 11.41 -11.37
N GLY A 65 27.83 12.14 -10.34
CA GLY A 65 29.09 12.87 -10.40
C GLY A 65 29.07 13.87 -11.56
N ILE A 66 30.20 14.01 -12.27
CA ILE A 66 30.52 15.12 -13.18
C ILE A 66 29.77 15.09 -14.55
N ALA A 67 28.73 14.27 -14.73
CA ALA A 67 28.12 14.02 -16.04
C ALA A 67 26.58 13.93 -16.00
N GLY A 68 25.92 14.19 -17.15
CA GLY A 68 24.48 13.95 -17.33
C GLY A 68 23.61 15.21 -17.45
N PHE A 69 24.07 16.35 -16.94
CA PHE A 69 23.37 17.64 -16.91
C PHE A 69 24.36 18.81 -17.13
N ASN A 70 23.84 20.01 -17.37
CA ASN A 70 24.67 21.22 -17.41
C ASN A 70 24.83 21.81 -16.00
N TRP A 71 26.00 22.35 -15.67
CA TRP A 71 26.31 22.79 -14.29
C TRP A 71 25.46 23.98 -13.81
N ASP A 72 24.96 24.79 -14.73
CA ASP A 72 24.01 25.86 -14.47
C ASP A 72 22.59 25.34 -14.13
N GLU A 73 22.32 24.04 -14.30
CA GLU A 73 21.08 23.39 -13.86
C GLU A 73 21.09 23.03 -12.36
N ILE A 74 22.25 23.10 -11.69
CA ILE A 74 22.33 23.07 -10.21
C ILE A 74 22.59 24.50 -9.76
N VAL A 75 21.59 25.16 -9.19
CA VAL A 75 21.71 26.55 -8.75
C VAL A 75 21.84 26.61 -7.23
N ILE A 76 22.87 27.31 -6.75
CA ILE A 76 23.09 27.55 -5.33
C ILE A 76 22.73 29.00 -5.02
N SER A 77 21.65 29.18 -4.28
CA SER A 77 21.19 30.48 -3.79
C SER A 77 21.39 30.58 -2.27
N SER A 78 21.09 31.74 -1.69
CA SER A 78 21.06 31.92 -0.24
C SER A 78 19.79 32.64 0.14
N ASP A 79 19.15 32.21 1.24
CA ASP A 79 17.98 32.87 1.77
C ASP A 79 18.33 34.21 2.46
N GLU A 80 17.32 34.90 2.98
CA GLU A 80 17.46 36.18 3.70
C GLU A 80 18.32 36.08 4.97
N PHE A 81 18.52 34.88 5.50
CA PHE A 81 19.35 34.60 6.68
C PHE A 81 20.75 34.08 6.29
N GLY A 82 21.04 33.95 5.00
CA GLY A 82 22.31 33.46 4.48
C GLY A 82 22.45 31.92 4.48
N LYS A 83 21.39 31.16 4.76
CA LYS A 83 21.40 29.70 4.60
C LYS A 83 21.45 29.38 3.09
N PRO A 84 22.38 28.53 2.63
CA PRO A 84 22.43 28.15 1.23
C PRO A 84 21.26 27.21 0.87
N HIS A 85 20.72 27.37 -0.34
CA HIS A 85 19.62 26.57 -0.87
C HIS A 85 19.99 26.02 -2.25
N VAL A 86 19.47 24.83 -2.57
CA VAL A 86 19.69 24.14 -3.85
C VAL A 86 18.43 24.23 -4.68
N GLU A 87 18.54 24.73 -5.90
CA GLU A 87 17.49 24.65 -6.91
C GLU A 87 18.00 23.79 -8.07
N LEU A 88 17.25 22.73 -8.41
CA LEU A 88 17.55 21.86 -9.53
C LEU A 88 16.64 22.20 -10.71
N LEU A 89 17.23 22.32 -11.88
CA LEU A 89 16.54 22.63 -13.13
C LEU A 89 16.77 21.51 -14.16
N GLY A 90 16.00 21.53 -15.25
CA GLY A 90 16.27 20.74 -16.45
C GLY A 90 16.50 19.24 -16.18
N LYS A 91 17.63 18.71 -16.64
CA LYS A 91 17.98 17.29 -16.48
C LYS A 91 18.40 16.98 -15.05
N ALA A 92 19.05 17.91 -14.35
CA ALA A 92 19.43 17.70 -12.96
C ALA A 92 18.20 17.42 -12.07
N LEU A 93 17.09 18.14 -12.30
CA LEU A 93 15.81 17.90 -11.62
C LEU A 93 15.24 16.51 -11.96
N LEU A 94 15.14 16.18 -13.26
CA LEU A 94 14.61 14.89 -13.71
C LEU A 94 15.40 13.70 -13.13
N MET A 95 16.73 13.81 -13.07
CA MET A 95 17.58 12.76 -12.50
C MET A 95 17.38 12.63 -10.98
N ALA A 96 17.24 13.75 -10.26
CA ALA A 96 16.90 13.71 -8.84
C ALA A 96 15.54 13.03 -8.60
N GLU A 97 14.52 13.33 -9.42
CA GLU A 97 13.21 12.70 -9.34
C GLU A 97 13.25 11.18 -9.64
N GLU A 98 14.01 10.76 -10.65
CA GLU A 98 14.23 9.34 -10.97
C GLU A 98 14.88 8.58 -9.82
N MET A 99 15.84 9.22 -9.14
CA MET A 99 16.46 8.69 -7.92
C MET A 99 15.57 8.79 -6.69
N GLY A 100 14.39 9.40 -6.81
CA GLY A 100 13.46 9.63 -5.70
C GLY A 100 13.94 10.68 -4.72
N ILE A 101 14.88 11.56 -5.05
CA ILE A 101 15.32 12.65 -4.17
C ILE A 101 14.28 13.76 -4.21
N SER A 102 13.67 14.07 -3.06
CA SER A 102 12.61 15.06 -2.95
C SER A 102 13.09 16.43 -2.47
N ASP A 103 14.20 16.47 -1.75
CA ASP A 103 14.79 17.69 -1.24
C ASP A 103 16.30 17.49 -1.05
N ILE A 104 17.09 18.57 -1.13
CA ILE A 104 18.54 18.55 -0.91
C ILE A 104 18.93 19.72 0.00
N GLU A 105 19.39 19.40 1.21
CA GLU A 105 20.05 20.38 2.07
C GLU A 105 21.54 20.46 1.75
N VAL A 106 22.10 21.66 1.72
CA VAL A 106 23.53 21.89 1.48
C VAL A 106 24.14 22.74 2.60
N SER A 107 25.40 22.48 2.91
CA SER A 107 26.22 23.28 3.82
C SER A 107 27.56 23.59 3.17
N ILE A 108 28.03 24.84 3.29
CA ILE A 108 29.21 25.36 2.62
C ILE A 108 30.14 25.97 3.66
N THR A 109 31.44 25.65 3.56
CA THR A 109 32.50 26.26 4.39
C THR A 109 33.71 26.59 3.53
N HIS A 110 34.51 27.59 3.95
CA HIS A 110 35.73 27.94 3.24
C HIS A 110 36.80 28.54 4.16
N SER A 111 38.05 28.37 3.76
CA SER A 111 39.24 29.11 4.21
C SER A 111 39.87 29.83 3.01
N ASP A 112 41.03 30.47 3.21
CA ASP A 112 41.77 31.08 2.11
C ASP A 112 42.37 30.05 1.14
N GLU A 113 42.52 28.80 1.56
CA GLU A 113 43.15 27.73 0.78
C GLU A 113 42.12 26.81 0.13
N TYR A 114 41.07 26.44 0.86
CA TYR A 114 40.08 25.44 0.43
C TYR A 114 38.65 25.93 0.66
N ALA A 115 37.74 25.51 -0.22
CA ALA A 115 36.31 25.53 0.04
C ALA A 115 35.79 24.09 0.04
N ALA A 116 34.83 23.80 0.90
CA ALA A 116 34.21 22.49 1.00
C ALA A 116 32.70 22.62 1.14
N ALA A 117 31.98 21.60 0.69
CA ALA A 117 30.54 21.53 0.86
C ALA A 117 30.07 20.08 1.11
N SER A 118 28.96 19.97 1.81
CA SER A 118 28.24 18.71 2.03
C SER A 118 26.79 18.90 1.60
N ALA A 119 26.24 17.94 0.87
CA ALA A 119 24.85 17.91 0.43
C ALA A 119 24.18 16.62 0.91
N ILE A 120 22.98 16.72 1.51
CA ILE A 120 22.17 15.60 1.97
C ILE A 120 20.85 15.63 1.23
N GLY A 121 20.58 14.59 0.44
CA GLY A 121 19.34 14.41 -0.30
C GLY A 121 18.37 13.54 0.48
N GLN A 122 17.16 14.03 0.73
CA GLN A 122 16.08 13.23 1.29
C GLN A 122 15.47 12.39 0.17
N MET A 123 15.51 11.06 0.29
CA MET A 123 14.90 10.18 -0.70
C MET A 123 13.45 9.85 -0.32
N LYS A 124 12.49 10.19 -1.18
CA LYS A 124 11.20 9.52 -1.28
C LYS A 124 11.42 8.11 -1.75
N LYS A 125 10.99 7.15 -0.95
CA LYS A 125 10.97 5.74 -1.33
C LYS A 125 9.93 5.60 -2.45
N ASN A 126 10.37 5.44 -3.70
CA ASN A 126 9.48 5.14 -4.82
C ASN A 126 8.95 3.71 -4.63
N TRP A 127 7.78 3.61 -4.01
CA TRP A 127 7.11 2.33 -3.79
C TRP A 127 6.63 1.75 -5.12
N ALA A 128 6.85 0.45 -5.32
CA ALA A 128 6.52 -0.20 -6.58
C ALA A 128 5.01 -0.10 -6.84
N SER A 129 4.63 0.26 -8.06
CA SER A 129 3.26 0.01 -8.51
C SER A 129 3.07 -1.50 -8.65
N ILE A 130 1.87 -2.00 -8.33
CA ILE A 130 1.55 -3.40 -8.59
C ILE A 130 1.72 -3.67 -10.10
N PRO A 131 2.52 -4.68 -10.51
CA PRO A 131 2.67 -5.03 -11.91
C PRO A 131 1.36 -5.60 -12.47
N GLU A 132 1.16 -5.53 -13.79
CA GLU A 132 -0.08 -5.93 -14.45
C GLU A 132 0.18 -7.07 -15.46
N PRO A 133 -0.19 -8.34 -15.18
CA PRO A 133 -0.75 -8.83 -13.92
C PRO A 133 0.31 -8.98 -12.81
N PRO A 134 -0.09 -8.93 -11.53
CA PRO A 134 0.86 -8.94 -10.41
C PRO A 134 1.53 -10.27 -10.14
N VAL A 135 0.80 -11.33 -10.48
CA VAL A 135 1.17 -12.72 -10.27
C VAL A 135 0.68 -13.49 -11.49
N LYS A 136 1.45 -14.46 -11.95
CA LYS A 136 1.05 -15.31 -13.05
C LYS A 136 -0.09 -16.23 -12.62
N ILE A 137 -1.27 -16.04 -13.20
CA ILE A 137 -2.41 -16.94 -12.99
C ILE A 137 -2.21 -18.19 -13.87
N LEU A 138 -2.18 -19.37 -13.24
CA LEU A 138 -2.00 -20.62 -13.97
C LEU A 138 -3.35 -21.13 -14.50
N LYS A 139 -3.33 -21.66 -15.73
CA LYS A 139 -4.51 -22.35 -16.30
C LYS A 139 -4.87 -23.55 -15.43
N ARG A 140 -6.16 -23.70 -15.16
CA ARG A 140 -6.73 -24.87 -14.51
C ARG A 140 -6.35 -26.15 -15.27
N LYS A 141 -5.89 -27.16 -14.54
CA LYS A 141 -5.54 -28.46 -15.13
C LYS A 141 -6.83 -29.21 -15.50
N LYS A 142 -6.79 -29.96 -16.61
CA LYS A 142 -7.95 -30.73 -17.09
C LYS A 142 -8.41 -31.81 -16.11
N ASP A 143 -7.47 -32.45 -15.42
CA ASP A 143 -7.72 -33.52 -14.45
C ASP A 143 -7.66 -32.95 -13.03
N THR A 144 -8.73 -32.25 -12.63
CA THR A 144 -8.90 -31.66 -11.29
C THR A 144 -10.36 -31.74 -10.85
N HIS A 145 -10.58 -31.61 -9.55
CA HIS A 145 -11.89 -31.53 -8.92
C HIS A 145 -12.00 -30.30 -8.01
N LYS A 146 -13.19 -30.04 -7.48
CA LYS A 146 -13.46 -28.90 -6.60
C LYS A 146 -12.49 -28.76 -5.42
N GLY A 147 -12.03 -29.85 -4.81
CA GLY A 147 -11.07 -29.78 -3.70
C GLY A 147 -9.68 -29.22 -4.07
N ASP A 148 -9.30 -29.19 -5.35
CA ASP A 148 -7.98 -28.70 -5.78
C ASP A 148 -7.90 -27.17 -5.81
N TYR A 149 -9.05 -26.48 -5.67
CA TYR A 149 -9.18 -25.03 -5.80
C TYR A 149 -9.61 -24.37 -4.50
N GLY A 150 -9.29 -24.99 -3.38
CA GLY A 150 -9.52 -24.47 -2.05
C GLY A 150 -10.96 -24.57 -1.57
N ARG A 151 -11.07 -24.69 -0.25
CA ARG A 151 -12.31 -24.61 0.52
C ARG A 151 -12.27 -23.37 1.41
N ILE A 152 -13.11 -22.39 1.10
CA ILE A 152 -13.09 -21.08 1.76
C ILE A 152 -14.22 -20.99 2.77
N GLY A 153 -13.93 -20.57 3.99
CA GLY A 153 -14.93 -20.20 4.99
C GLY A 153 -15.17 -18.69 5.01
N VAL A 154 -16.43 -18.25 5.15
CA VAL A 154 -16.80 -16.86 5.41
C VAL A 154 -17.59 -16.81 6.71
N LEU A 155 -16.97 -16.29 7.77
CA LEU A 155 -17.57 -16.13 9.09
C LEU A 155 -18.08 -14.70 9.25
N GLY A 156 -19.40 -14.53 9.37
CA GLY A 156 -19.98 -13.21 9.53
C GLY A 156 -21.50 -13.19 9.50
N GLY A 157 -22.02 -12.00 9.21
CA GLY A 157 -23.46 -11.76 9.12
C GLY A 157 -24.12 -11.59 10.48
N LYS A 158 -25.11 -10.70 10.50
CA LYS A 158 -26.10 -10.52 11.56
C LYS A 158 -27.41 -10.07 10.95
N LYS A 159 -28.48 -10.06 11.75
CA LYS A 159 -29.78 -9.54 11.33
C LYS A 159 -29.64 -8.15 10.69
N GLY A 160 -30.12 -8.02 9.45
CA GLY A 160 -30.03 -6.79 8.64
C GLY A 160 -28.75 -6.63 7.82
N MET A 161 -27.75 -7.52 7.95
CA MET A 161 -26.47 -7.44 7.22
C MET A 161 -26.11 -8.72 6.45
N SER A 162 -27.12 -9.51 6.06
CA SER A 162 -26.90 -10.73 5.24
C SER A 162 -26.26 -10.44 3.87
N GLY A 163 -26.39 -9.21 3.36
CA GLY A 163 -25.77 -8.79 2.10
C GLY A 163 -24.24 -8.87 2.12
N ALA A 164 -23.61 -8.60 3.27
CA ALA A 164 -22.15 -8.56 3.37
C ALA A 164 -21.53 -9.96 3.17
N VAL A 165 -22.00 -10.95 3.94
CA VAL A 165 -21.58 -12.34 3.76
C VAL A 165 -21.98 -12.91 2.39
N TYR A 166 -23.11 -12.45 1.84
CA TYR A 166 -23.52 -12.82 0.49
C TYR A 166 -22.48 -12.38 -0.55
N MET A 167 -22.08 -11.11 -0.53
CA MET A 167 -21.12 -10.55 -1.48
C MET A 167 -19.74 -11.20 -1.32
N ALA A 168 -19.26 -11.41 -0.09
CA ALA A 168 -17.99 -12.09 0.16
C ALA A 168 -18.00 -13.55 -0.31
N GLY A 169 -19.05 -14.31 -0.01
CA GLY A 169 -19.17 -15.70 -0.47
C GLY A 169 -19.28 -15.80 -1.99
N GLN A 170 -20.08 -14.94 -2.61
CA GLN A 170 -20.29 -14.95 -4.06
C GLN A 170 -19.03 -14.52 -4.83
N SER A 171 -18.30 -13.51 -4.33
CA SER A 171 -17.05 -13.07 -4.96
C SER A 171 -15.94 -14.11 -4.80
N ALA A 172 -15.88 -14.83 -3.68
CA ALA A 172 -14.94 -15.95 -3.51
C ALA A 172 -15.19 -17.05 -4.55
N LEU A 173 -16.46 -17.42 -4.76
CA LEU A 173 -16.83 -18.41 -5.77
C LEU A 173 -16.47 -17.94 -7.19
N LYS A 174 -16.80 -16.68 -7.53
CA LYS A 174 -16.47 -16.08 -8.83
C LYS A 174 -14.96 -15.91 -9.05
N SER A 175 -14.16 -15.92 -7.99
CA SER A 175 -12.69 -15.86 -8.03
C SER A 175 -12.04 -17.22 -8.20
N GLY A 176 -12.83 -18.28 -8.39
CA GLY A 176 -12.33 -19.61 -8.67
C GLY A 176 -12.13 -20.48 -7.44
N SER A 177 -12.75 -20.18 -6.30
CA SER A 177 -12.81 -21.16 -5.22
C SER A 177 -13.51 -22.44 -5.67
N GLY A 178 -13.01 -23.57 -5.20
CA GLY A 178 -13.61 -24.88 -5.44
C GLY A 178 -14.85 -25.13 -4.60
N LEU A 179 -14.77 -24.77 -3.32
CA LEU A 179 -15.86 -24.83 -2.35
C LEU A 179 -15.87 -23.53 -1.54
N VAL A 180 -17.07 -23.00 -1.28
CA VAL A 180 -17.26 -21.81 -0.44
C VAL A 180 -18.36 -22.11 0.58
N HIS A 181 -18.05 -21.83 1.84
CA HIS A 181 -18.91 -22.06 2.98
C HIS A 181 -19.16 -20.73 3.70
N VAL A 182 -20.41 -20.47 4.09
CA VAL A 182 -20.79 -19.32 4.90
C VAL A 182 -21.23 -19.82 6.27
N LEU A 183 -20.57 -19.32 7.31
CA LEU A 183 -20.87 -19.55 8.71
C LEU A 183 -21.55 -18.27 9.23
N ALA A 184 -22.87 -18.33 9.34
CA ALA A 184 -23.69 -17.18 9.70
C ALA A 184 -24.86 -17.62 10.61
N PRO A 185 -25.33 -16.76 11.53
CA PRO A 185 -26.41 -17.09 12.47
C PRO A 185 -27.63 -17.73 11.80
N GLU A 186 -28.28 -18.68 12.47
CA GLU A 186 -29.41 -19.47 11.92
C GLU A 186 -30.54 -18.58 11.38
N VAL A 187 -30.79 -17.44 12.04
CA VAL A 187 -31.77 -16.43 11.60
C VAL A 187 -31.55 -15.92 10.16
N LEU A 188 -30.33 -16.06 9.63
CA LEU A 188 -29.99 -15.68 8.26
C LEU A 188 -30.13 -16.82 7.25
N HIS A 189 -30.25 -18.08 7.69
CA HIS A 189 -30.19 -19.26 6.83
C HIS A 189 -31.16 -19.15 5.65
N ASN A 190 -32.45 -18.91 5.90
CA ASN A 190 -33.46 -18.84 4.84
C ASN A 190 -33.18 -17.73 3.81
N ILE A 191 -32.73 -16.56 4.27
CA ILE A 191 -32.44 -15.43 3.36
C ILE A 191 -31.20 -15.74 2.51
N LEU A 192 -30.19 -16.36 3.12
CA LEU A 192 -28.98 -16.76 2.43
C LEU A 192 -29.26 -17.90 1.44
N ALA A 193 -30.09 -18.88 1.80
CA ALA A 193 -30.45 -20.02 0.96
C ALA A 193 -31.25 -19.60 -0.29
N VAL A 194 -31.98 -18.49 -0.21
CA VAL A 194 -32.63 -17.87 -1.39
C VAL A 194 -31.62 -17.13 -2.28
N LYS A 195 -30.56 -16.56 -1.69
CA LYS A 195 -29.57 -15.76 -2.41
C LYS A 195 -28.46 -16.59 -3.04
N PHE A 196 -28.06 -17.67 -2.37
CA PHE A 196 -27.00 -18.56 -2.80
C PHE A 196 -27.55 -19.82 -3.44
N ASN A 197 -27.08 -20.11 -4.66
CA ASN A 197 -27.39 -21.37 -5.31
C ASN A 197 -26.25 -22.39 -5.10
N GLU A 198 -25.00 -21.94 -5.11
CA GLU A 198 -23.82 -22.83 -5.06
C GLU A 198 -23.01 -22.75 -3.76
N VAL A 199 -23.07 -21.62 -3.05
CA VAL A 199 -22.37 -21.44 -1.77
C VAL A 199 -23.07 -22.24 -0.68
N ILE A 200 -22.31 -23.01 0.09
CA ILE A 200 -22.83 -23.86 1.15
C ILE A 200 -23.06 -23.01 2.40
N ILE A 201 -24.26 -23.05 2.95
CA ILE A 201 -24.57 -22.37 4.21
C ILE A 201 -24.43 -23.41 5.30
N GLU A 202 -23.49 -23.18 6.22
CA GLU A 202 -23.26 -24.10 7.32
C GLU A 202 -24.40 -23.97 8.33
N GLU A 203 -25.17 -25.05 8.48
CA GLU A 203 -26.09 -25.21 9.59
C GLU A 203 -25.26 -25.40 10.86
N LEU A 204 -25.35 -24.42 11.73
CA LEU A 204 -24.68 -24.37 13.01
C LEU A 204 -25.75 -23.93 14.01
N ASP A 205 -25.86 -24.69 15.10
CA ASP A 205 -26.73 -24.35 16.22
C ASP A 205 -26.11 -23.14 16.93
N PHE A 206 -26.56 -21.97 16.51
CA PHE A 206 -26.11 -20.69 17.04
C PHE A 206 -27.05 -20.28 18.16
N SER A 207 -26.47 -20.00 19.33
CA SER A 207 -27.24 -19.70 20.53
C SER A 207 -28.12 -18.43 20.43
N LYS A 208 -27.87 -17.56 19.44
CA LYS A 208 -28.42 -16.19 19.33
C LYS A 208 -28.58 -15.75 17.87
N ASP A 209 -29.28 -14.63 17.66
CA ASP A 209 -29.44 -13.93 16.36
C ASP A 209 -28.11 -13.32 15.80
N PHE A 210 -27.00 -13.52 16.50
CA PHE A 210 -25.65 -13.06 16.18
C PHE A 210 -24.62 -14.09 16.65
N LEU A 211 -23.41 -14.05 16.09
CA LEU A 211 -22.33 -14.98 16.43
C LEU A 211 -21.79 -14.71 17.85
N SER A 212 -21.78 -15.74 18.69
CA SER A 212 -21.48 -15.72 20.12
C SER A 212 -20.23 -16.56 20.42
N CYS A 213 -19.49 -16.23 21.49
CA CYS A 213 -18.36 -17.03 21.96
C CYS A 213 -18.75 -18.47 22.32
N ASP A 214 -20.02 -18.69 22.69
CA ASP A 214 -20.56 -20.02 22.97
C ASP A 214 -20.52 -20.93 21.73
N ASP A 215 -20.52 -20.34 20.54
CA ASP A 215 -20.56 -21.05 19.27
C ASP A 215 -19.16 -21.54 18.82
N TYR A 216 -18.08 -21.12 19.49
CA TYR A 216 -16.71 -21.48 19.13
C TYR A 216 -16.53 -23.00 18.99
N LYS A 217 -17.05 -23.78 19.96
CA LYS A 217 -16.95 -25.25 19.93
C LYS A 217 -17.67 -25.88 18.75
N ASN A 218 -18.70 -25.22 18.23
CA ASN A 218 -19.48 -25.70 17.09
C ASN A 218 -18.77 -25.40 15.76
N ILE A 219 -18.00 -24.31 15.71
CA ILE A 219 -17.33 -23.86 14.48
C ILE A 219 -15.87 -24.29 14.38
N GLU A 220 -15.16 -24.53 15.49
CA GLU A 220 -13.72 -24.86 15.52
C GLU A 220 -13.37 -26.02 14.58
N LYS A 221 -14.10 -27.14 14.69
CA LYS A 221 -13.87 -28.30 13.82
C LYS A 221 -14.15 -28.02 12.35
N LYS A 222 -15.11 -27.15 12.04
CA LYS A 222 -15.40 -26.77 10.65
C LYS A 222 -14.35 -25.82 10.10
N ILE A 223 -13.89 -24.87 10.93
CA ILE A 223 -12.86 -23.91 10.56
C ILE A 223 -11.58 -24.63 10.12
N SER A 224 -11.16 -25.67 10.84
CA SER A 224 -9.95 -26.43 10.48
C SER A 224 -10.05 -27.24 9.18
N GLU A 225 -11.23 -27.35 8.57
CA GLU A 225 -11.42 -27.97 7.26
C GLU A 225 -11.22 -26.99 6.09
N TYR A 226 -11.07 -25.70 6.37
CA TYR A 226 -10.91 -24.66 5.35
C TYR A 226 -9.44 -24.36 5.06
N ASP A 227 -9.16 -24.05 3.80
CA ASP A 227 -7.84 -23.59 3.35
C ASP A 227 -7.64 -22.09 3.60
N SER A 228 -8.73 -21.33 3.76
CA SER A 228 -8.70 -19.95 4.23
C SER A 228 -10.04 -19.54 4.88
N LEU A 229 -9.97 -18.53 5.76
CA LEU A 229 -11.13 -18.03 6.49
C LEU A 229 -11.24 -16.50 6.37
N CYS A 230 -12.32 -16.02 5.75
CA CYS A 230 -12.70 -14.61 5.77
C CYS A 230 -13.54 -14.32 7.01
N ILE A 231 -13.20 -13.29 7.78
CA ILE A 231 -13.91 -12.91 9.01
C ILE A 231 -14.29 -11.44 8.94
N GLY A 232 -15.54 -11.13 9.30
CA GLY A 232 -15.95 -9.76 9.58
C GLY A 232 -17.10 -9.17 8.75
N PRO A 233 -17.32 -9.55 7.47
CA PRO A 233 -18.43 -9.04 6.67
C PRO A 233 -19.78 -9.14 7.41
N GLY A 234 -20.32 -7.99 7.82
CA GLY A 234 -21.59 -7.89 8.54
C GLY A 234 -21.65 -8.59 9.90
N ILE A 235 -20.52 -8.91 10.55
CA ILE A 235 -20.50 -9.73 11.78
C ILE A 235 -21.03 -9.00 13.03
N GLY A 236 -20.92 -7.67 13.10
CA GLY A 236 -21.29 -6.89 14.28
C GLY A 236 -20.19 -6.77 15.33
N ARG A 237 -20.52 -6.18 16.48
CA ARG A 237 -19.56 -5.82 17.54
C ARG A 237 -20.10 -6.11 18.95
N ASP A 238 -21.04 -7.01 19.05
CA ASP A 238 -21.56 -7.45 20.35
C ASP A 238 -20.43 -8.06 21.17
N GLU A 239 -20.42 -7.87 22.49
CA GLU A 239 -19.30 -8.28 23.36
C GLU A 239 -18.93 -9.77 23.19
N SER A 240 -19.95 -10.61 23.01
CA SER A 240 -19.76 -12.05 22.78
C SER A 240 -19.20 -12.36 21.39
N THR A 241 -19.55 -11.57 20.37
CA THR A 241 -18.95 -11.64 19.02
C THR A 241 -17.48 -11.24 19.04
N VAL A 242 -17.14 -10.18 19.79
CA VAL A 242 -15.75 -9.74 19.98
C VAL A 242 -14.91 -10.86 20.61
N LYS A 243 -15.44 -11.52 21.65
CA LYS A 243 -14.79 -12.68 22.28
C LYS A 243 -14.60 -13.83 21.31
N LEU A 244 -15.63 -14.18 20.54
CA LEU A 244 -15.54 -15.23 19.52
C LEU A 244 -14.43 -14.94 18.50
N ILE A 245 -14.39 -13.73 17.95
CA ILE A 245 -13.40 -13.36 16.92
C ILE A 245 -11.99 -13.43 17.50
N CYS A 246 -11.78 -12.91 18.72
CA CYS A 246 -10.49 -13.01 19.40
C CYS A 246 -10.07 -14.48 19.60
N GLU A 247 -11.00 -15.35 20.00
CA GLU A 247 -10.74 -16.79 20.18
C GLU A 247 -10.36 -17.44 18.84
N VAL A 248 -11.14 -17.21 17.78
CA VAL A 248 -10.88 -17.76 16.44
C VAL A 248 -9.51 -17.32 15.92
N ILE A 249 -9.17 -16.04 16.00
CA ILE A 249 -7.87 -15.51 15.52
C ILE A 249 -6.70 -16.17 16.24
N LYS A 250 -6.82 -16.42 17.55
CA LYS A 250 -5.75 -17.02 18.36
C LYS A 250 -5.58 -18.52 18.12
N MET A 251 -6.70 -19.23 17.96
CA MET A 251 -6.71 -20.69 18.06
C MET A 251 -6.60 -21.39 16.71
N THR A 252 -6.93 -20.73 15.59
CA THR A 252 -6.83 -21.35 14.26
C THR A 252 -5.51 -21.09 13.56
N ASP A 253 -4.93 -22.13 12.97
CA ASP A 253 -3.78 -22.05 12.07
C ASP A 253 -4.18 -21.72 10.63
N VAL A 254 -5.48 -21.80 10.30
CA VAL A 254 -5.99 -21.49 8.96
C VAL A 254 -5.72 -20.02 8.63
N PRO A 255 -5.17 -19.69 7.44
CA PRO A 255 -4.95 -18.31 7.02
C PRO A 255 -6.23 -17.46 7.09
N ILE A 256 -6.15 -16.27 7.68
CA ILE A 256 -7.30 -15.38 7.87
C ILE A 256 -7.24 -14.16 6.94
N VAL A 257 -8.38 -13.79 6.36
CA VAL A 257 -8.62 -12.45 5.80
C VAL A 257 -9.60 -11.72 6.72
N LEU A 258 -9.12 -10.72 7.44
CA LEU A 258 -9.88 -9.98 8.44
C LEU A 258 -10.31 -8.61 7.88
N ASP A 259 -11.62 -8.39 7.81
CA ASP A 259 -12.21 -7.16 7.26
C ASP A 259 -13.31 -6.59 8.16
N ALA A 260 -13.76 -5.37 7.84
CA ALA A 260 -15.00 -4.80 8.35
C ALA A 260 -15.10 -4.84 9.89
N ASP A 261 -16.22 -5.33 10.41
CA ASP A 261 -16.44 -5.44 11.85
C ASP A 261 -15.49 -6.45 12.53
N GLY A 262 -14.87 -7.37 11.79
CA GLY A 262 -13.77 -8.19 12.30
C GLY A 262 -12.58 -7.36 12.78
N LEU A 263 -12.19 -6.35 11.99
CA LEU A 263 -11.14 -5.38 12.37
C LEU A 263 -11.59 -4.51 13.54
N ASN A 264 -12.84 -4.06 13.55
CA ASN A 264 -13.35 -3.24 14.62
C ASN A 264 -13.51 -4.01 15.95
N CYS A 265 -13.70 -5.33 15.91
CA CYS A 265 -13.75 -6.16 17.11
C CYS A 265 -12.39 -6.26 17.80
N ILE A 266 -11.29 -6.17 17.04
CA ILE A 266 -9.93 -6.26 17.60
C ILE A 266 -9.27 -4.90 17.85
N SER A 267 -9.93 -3.78 17.52
CA SER A 267 -9.31 -2.46 17.60
C SER A 267 -8.90 -2.05 19.01
N GLU A 268 -9.54 -2.60 20.04
CA GLU A 268 -9.18 -2.37 21.44
C GLU A 268 -8.23 -3.45 22.00
N ASN A 269 -7.93 -4.51 21.24
CA ASN A 269 -7.11 -5.64 21.67
C ASN A 269 -6.24 -6.20 20.53
N LEU A 270 -5.29 -5.40 20.04
CA LEU A 270 -4.41 -5.77 18.93
C LEU A 270 -3.36 -6.82 19.30
N GLU A 271 -3.16 -7.10 20.59
CA GLU A 271 -2.32 -8.20 21.07
C GLU A 271 -2.78 -9.57 20.53
N VAL A 272 -4.05 -9.68 20.11
CA VAL A 272 -4.58 -10.86 19.40
C VAL A 272 -3.82 -11.15 18.10
N LEU A 273 -3.34 -10.11 17.41
CA LEU A 273 -2.55 -10.27 16.18
C LEU A 273 -1.12 -10.71 16.50
N GLU A 274 -0.53 -10.15 17.55
CA GLU A 274 0.84 -10.49 17.99
C GLU A 274 0.93 -11.93 18.51
N SER A 275 -0.14 -12.42 19.15
CA SER A 275 -0.23 -13.77 19.71
C SER A 275 -0.65 -14.85 18.70
N ARG A 276 -0.98 -14.47 17.47
CA ARG A 276 -1.38 -15.40 16.42
C ARG A 276 -0.15 -16.06 15.79
N ASN A 277 -0.18 -17.39 15.67
CA ASN A 277 0.87 -18.16 14.98
C ASN A 277 0.61 -18.33 13.47
N GLY A 278 -0.63 -18.14 13.02
CA GLY A 278 -1.05 -18.34 11.63
C GLY A 278 -1.00 -17.07 10.77
N ASP A 279 -1.00 -17.29 9.47
CA ASP A 279 -1.01 -16.25 8.44
C ASP A 279 -2.26 -15.35 8.51
N ILE A 280 -2.10 -14.03 8.33
CA ILE A 280 -3.23 -13.09 8.34
C ILE A 280 -3.05 -11.91 7.38
N ILE A 281 -4.15 -11.59 6.68
CA ILE A 281 -4.33 -10.38 5.89
C ILE A 281 -5.37 -9.51 6.57
N VAL A 282 -5.08 -8.23 6.75
CA VAL A 282 -6.06 -7.24 7.22
C VAL A 282 -6.40 -6.27 6.10
N THR A 283 -7.68 -5.91 5.95
CA THR A 283 -8.13 -5.06 4.83
C THR A 283 -8.81 -3.75 5.27
N PRO A 284 -8.19 -2.92 6.13
CA PRO A 284 -8.85 -1.73 6.66
C PRO A 284 -9.04 -0.64 5.58
N HIS A 285 -10.18 0.04 5.62
CA HIS A 285 -10.30 1.39 5.05
C HIS A 285 -9.73 2.45 6.02
N PRO A 286 -9.54 3.72 5.63
CA PRO A 286 -8.91 4.73 6.51
C PRO A 286 -9.59 4.90 7.88
N GLY A 287 -10.92 4.88 7.93
CA GLY A 287 -11.66 4.89 9.21
C GLY A 287 -11.46 3.66 10.10
N GLU A 288 -11.26 2.46 9.55
CA GLU A 288 -10.91 1.25 10.32
C GLU A 288 -9.47 1.33 10.79
N MET A 289 -8.55 1.72 9.90
CA MET A 289 -7.14 1.92 10.25
C MET A 289 -6.98 2.98 11.35
N SER A 290 -7.80 4.04 11.33
CA SER A 290 -7.83 5.07 12.38
C SER A 290 -8.19 4.49 13.74
N ARG A 291 -9.17 3.57 13.81
CA ARG A 291 -9.50 2.88 15.07
C ARG A 291 -8.41 1.92 15.52
N LEU A 292 -7.76 1.23 14.58
CA LEU A 292 -6.67 0.30 14.88
C LEU A 292 -5.38 1.02 15.34
N THR A 293 -5.08 2.20 14.81
CA THR A 293 -3.80 2.88 15.07
C THR A 293 -3.90 4.06 16.03
N GLY A 294 -5.11 4.62 16.22
CA GLY A 294 -5.32 5.88 16.93
C GLY A 294 -4.96 7.12 16.11
N TYR A 295 -4.43 6.97 14.89
CA TYR A 295 -4.16 8.11 14.00
C TYR A 295 -5.43 8.72 13.44
N SER A 296 -5.38 10.03 13.14
CA SER A 296 -6.48 10.70 12.44
C SER A 296 -6.58 10.20 10.99
N ILE A 297 -7.79 10.24 10.43
CA ILE A 297 -8.01 9.87 9.02
C ILE A 297 -7.19 10.74 8.05
N SER A 298 -7.00 12.03 8.36
CA SER A 298 -6.15 12.93 7.54
C SER A 298 -4.71 12.44 7.51
N HIS A 299 -4.15 12.16 8.69
CA HIS A 299 -2.78 11.65 8.81
C HIS A 299 -2.59 10.34 8.04
N ILE A 300 -3.56 9.43 8.14
CA ILE A 300 -3.53 8.15 7.40
C ILE A 300 -3.58 8.39 5.89
N ASN A 301 -4.40 9.31 5.40
CA ASN A 301 -4.49 9.60 3.97
C ASN A 301 -3.24 10.29 3.42
N GLU A 302 -2.57 11.10 4.23
CA GLU A 302 -1.30 11.75 3.88
C GLU A 302 -0.12 10.79 3.92
N ASN A 303 -0.16 9.77 4.79
CA ASN A 303 0.95 8.85 5.08
C ASN A 303 0.55 7.38 4.86
N ARG A 304 -0.24 7.10 3.82
CA ARG A 304 -0.87 5.78 3.59
C ARG A 304 0.13 4.64 3.57
N VAL A 305 1.27 4.85 2.92
CA VAL A 305 2.29 3.81 2.78
C VAL A 305 2.97 3.53 4.11
N GLU A 306 3.41 4.58 4.79
CA GLU A 306 4.11 4.49 6.06
C GLU A 306 3.22 3.82 7.11
N VAL A 307 1.95 4.22 7.21
CA VAL A 307 0.98 3.62 8.12
C VAL A 307 0.77 2.13 7.82
N ALA A 308 0.54 1.74 6.56
CA ALA A 308 0.34 0.34 6.21
C ALA A 308 1.59 -0.50 6.49
N ARG A 309 2.77 0.02 6.17
CA ARG A 309 4.07 -0.61 6.44
C ARG A 309 4.29 -0.81 7.94
N GLU A 310 4.11 0.23 8.74
CA GLU A 310 4.33 0.19 10.19
C GLU A 310 3.37 -0.77 10.87
N PHE A 311 2.10 -0.75 10.47
CA PHE A 311 1.12 -1.73 10.96
C PHE A 311 1.55 -3.16 10.64
N SER A 312 1.99 -3.40 9.39
CA SER A 312 2.45 -4.73 8.95
C SER A 312 3.68 -5.19 9.71
N LEU A 313 4.68 -4.32 9.90
CA LEU A 313 5.89 -4.63 10.68
C LEU A 313 5.57 -4.94 12.14
N LYS A 314 4.66 -4.17 12.74
CA LYS A 314 4.35 -4.30 14.17
C LYS A 314 3.60 -5.60 14.46
N TYR A 315 2.61 -5.95 13.63
CA TYR A 315 1.69 -7.04 13.92
C TYR A 315 1.90 -8.29 13.07
N GLY A 316 2.93 -8.32 12.21
CA GLY A 316 3.23 -9.48 11.35
C GLY A 316 2.15 -9.80 10.32
N ALA A 317 1.28 -8.83 10.00
CA ALA A 317 0.15 -9.00 9.10
C ALA A 317 0.44 -8.41 7.71
N VAL A 318 -0.11 -9.02 6.66
CA VAL A 318 -0.18 -8.33 5.36
C VAL A 318 -1.32 -7.32 5.40
N THR A 319 -1.00 -6.04 5.20
CA THR A 319 -1.96 -4.94 5.31
C THR A 319 -2.41 -4.46 3.93
N VAL A 320 -3.72 -4.49 3.68
CA VAL A 320 -4.38 -3.90 2.51
C VAL A 320 -5.13 -2.65 2.95
N LEU A 321 -4.46 -1.49 2.90
CA LEU A 321 -5.07 -0.20 3.24
C LEU A 321 -5.90 0.31 2.05
N LYS A 322 -7.22 0.09 2.12
CA LYS A 322 -8.21 0.40 1.07
C LYS A 322 -8.31 1.90 0.81
N GLY A 323 -8.72 2.26 -0.40
CA GLY A 323 -8.90 3.64 -0.88
C GLY A 323 -8.35 3.83 -2.29
N HIS A 324 -8.42 5.06 -2.82
CA HIS A 324 -7.71 5.40 -4.06
C HIS A 324 -6.22 5.11 -3.88
N ASN A 325 -5.58 4.50 -4.87
CA ASN A 325 -4.23 3.98 -4.76
C ASN A 325 -4.07 3.06 -3.53
N THR A 326 -4.81 1.95 -3.51
CA THR A 326 -4.80 0.98 -2.40
C THR A 326 -3.37 0.50 -2.16
N VAL A 327 -2.95 0.52 -0.90
CA VAL A 327 -1.59 0.12 -0.50
C VAL A 327 -1.64 -1.32 0.02
N VAL A 328 -0.75 -2.16 -0.47
CA VAL A 328 -0.53 -3.53 0.02
C VAL A 328 0.86 -3.59 0.63
N ALA A 329 0.99 -3.92 1.90
CA ALA A 329 2.25 -3.95 2.62
C ALA A 329 2.46 -5.29 3.35
N ASN A 330 3.68 -5.81 3.30
CA ASN A 330 4.18 -6.86 4.18
C ASN A 330 5.54 -6.42 4.73
N GLY A 331 5.48 -5.53 5.73
CA GLY A 331 6.65 -4.87 6.25
C GLY A 331 7.27 -3.90 5.23
N ASP A 332 8.55 -4.08 4.90
CA ASP A 332 9.26 -3.22 3.96
C ASP A 332 8.89 -3.46 2.48
N ASP A 333 8.22 -4.57 2.17
CA ASP A 333 7.65 -4.85 0.85
C ASP A 333 6.30 -4.15 0.71
N VAL A 334 6.27 -3.05 -0.05
CA VAL A 334 5.05 -2.25 -0.25
C VAL A 334 4.76 -2.01 -1.72
N TYR A 335 3.50 -2.20 -2.09
CA TYR A 335 3.00 -2.02 -3.45
C TYR A 335 1.73 -1.17 -3.49
N ILE A 336 1.56 -0.42 -4.58
CA ILE A 336 0.42 0.46 -4.78
C ILE A 336 -0.42 -0.04 -5.97
N ASN A 337 -1.70 -0.36 -5.73
CA ASN A 337 -2.66 -0.69 -6.77
C ASN A 337 -3.20 0.58 -7.42
N LYS A 338 -3.06 0.71 -8.74
CA LYS A 338 -3.55 1.87 -9.51
C LYS A 338 -4.86 1.62 -10.24
N THR A 339 -5.35 0.37 -10.27
CA THR A 339 -6.63 0.03 -10.89
C THR A 339 -7.82 0.46 -10.04
N GLY A 340 -8.99 0.55 -10.67
CA GLY A 340 -10.24 0.93 -10.06
C GLY A 340 -10.63 2.39 -10.35
N ASN A 341 -11.88 2.72 -10.03
CA ASN A 341 -12.48 4.00 -10.35
C ASN A 341 -13.44 4.49 -9.25
N PRO A 342 -13.83 5.78 -9.25
CA PRO A 342 -14.70 6.35 -8.22
C PRO A 342 -16.05 5.64 -8.05
N GLY A 343 -16.60 5.01 -9.09
CA GLY A 343 -17.86 4.27 -8.99
C GLY A 343 -17.82 3.09 -8.01
N MET A 344 -16.62 2.60 -7.69
CA MET A 344 -16.43 1.52 -6.71
C MET A 344 -16.64 1.99 -5.26
N ALA A 345 -16.79 3.30 -5.01
CA ALA A 345 -17.13 3.86 -3.70
C ALA A 345 -18.61 3.60 -3.34
N THR A 346 -19.01 2.33 -3.37
CA THR A 346 -20.34 1.83 -3.09
C THR A 346 -20.31 0.81 -1.97
N ALA A 347 -21.41 0.67 -1.24
CA ALA A 347 -21.53 -0.29 -0.15
C ALA A 347 -21.31 -1.72 -0.67
N GLY A 348 -20.55 -2.53 0.08
CA GLY A 348 -20.28 -3.92 -0.25
C GLY A 348 -19.04 -4.18 -1.10
N SER A 349 -18.41 -3.15 -1.68
CA SER A 349 -17.16 -3.31 -2.46
C SER A 349 -16.04 -3.92 -1.61
N GLY A 350 -15.95 -3.56 -0.33
CA GLY A 350 -15.03 -4.19 0.63
C GLY A 350 -15.29 -5.68 0.83
N ASP A 351 -16.56 -6.07 0.98
CA ASP A 351 -16.95 -7.48 1.15
C ASP A 351 -16.57 -8.30 -0.08
N VAL A 352 -16.75 -7.73 -1.27
CA VAL A 352 -16.32 -8.34 -2.54
C VAL A 352 -14.81 -8.58 -2.54
N LEU A 353 -14.01 -7.57 -2.21
CA LEU A 353 -12.56 -7.68 -2.12
C LEU A 353 -12.12 -8.77 -1.13
N THR A 354 -12.75 -8.84 0.05
CA THR A 354 -12.47 -9.85 1.08
C THR A 354 -12.69 -11.26 0.54
N GLY A 355 -13.78 -11.51 -0.18
CA GLY A 355 -14.00 -12.81 -0.82
C GLY A 355 -13.00 -13.14 -1.92
N ILE A 356 -12.59 -12.16 -2.74
CA ILE A 356 -11.56 -12.36 -3.77
C ILE A 356 -10.23 -12.77 -3.12
N ILE A 357 -9.76 -12.02 -2.12
CA ILE A 357 -8.49 -12.31 -1.44
C ILE A 357 -8.56 -13.67 -0.73
N GLY A 358 -9.66 -13.94 -0.02
CA GLY A 358 -9.85 -15.23 0.66
C GLY A 358 -9.78 -16.41 -0.31
N SER A 359 -10.42 -16.27 -1.47
CA SER A 359 -10.36 -17.27 -2.54
C SER A 359 -8.94 -17.54 -3.02
N LEU A 360 -8.14 -16.50 -3.26
CA LEU A 360 -6.76 -16.64 -3.72
C LEU A 360 -5.88 -17.31 -2.65
N VAL A 361 -6.04 -16.93 -1.38
CA VAL A 361 -5.32 -17.57 -0.26
C VAL A 361 -5.66 -19.06 -0.19
N GLY A 362 -6.95 -19.42 -0.22
CA GLY A 362 -7.34 -20.83 -0.13
C GLY A 362 -7.03 -21.64 -1.40
N GLN A 363 -6.80 -21.00 -2.54
CA GLN A 363 -6.24 -21.63 -3.73
C GLN A 363 -4.71 -21.87 -3.64
N GLY A 364 -4.07 -21.46 -2.54
CA GLY A 364 -2.66 -21.70 -2.26
C GLY A 364 -1.71 -20.60 -2.73
N PHE A 365 -2.22 -19.42 -3.10
CA PHE A 365 -1.37 -18.27 -3.37
C PHE A 365 -0.84 -17.68 -2.04
N GLY A 366 0.45 -17.33 -1.99
CA GLY A 366 1.03 -16.69 -0.81
C GLY A 366 0.33 -15.37 -0.46
N LEU A 367 0.30 -14.97 0.82
CA LEU A 367 -0.53 -13.85 1.30
C LEU A 367 -0.32 -12.55 0.54
N MET A 368 0.94 -12.17 0.32
CA MET A 368 1.28 -10.94 -0.39
C MET A 368 0.82 -10.99 -1.86
N ASP A 369 0.94 -12.15 -2.50
CA ASP A 369 0.51 -12.37 -3.88
C ASP A 369 -1.02 -12.36 -3.98
N SER A 370 -1.71 -13.02 -3.04
CA SER A 370 -3.16 -12.99 -2.89
C SER A 370 -3.70 -11.57 -2.68
N ALA A 371 -3.05 -10.78 -1.82
CA ALA A 371 -3.43 -9.40 -1.57
C ALA A 371 -3.24 -8.52 -2.82
N LYS A 372 -2.06 -8.58 -3.46
CA LYS A 372 -1.76 -7.81 -4.69
C LYS A 372 -2.72 -8.18 -5.83
N LEU A 373 -2.89 -9.48 -6.09
CA LEU A 373 -3.75 -9.97 -7.15
C LEU A 373 -5.22 -9.67 -6.86
N GLY A 374 -5.65 -9.80 -5.60
CA GLY A 374 -7.02 -9.50 -5.20
C GLY A 374 -7.40 -8.03 -5.40
N VAL A 375 -6.56 -7.08 -4.97
CA VAL A 375 -6.84 -5.65 -5.18
C VAL A 375 -6.80 -5.27 -6.66
N TYR A 376 -5.89 -5.86 -7.43
CA TYR A 376 -5.77 -5.65 -8.87
C TYR A 376 -7.03 -6.14 -9.61
N LEU A 377 -7.44 -7.38 -9.38
CA LEU A 377 -8.62 -7.97 -10.02
C LEU A 377 -9.91 -7.26 -9.61
N HIS A 378 -10.02 -6.87 -8.35
CA HIS A 378 -11.15 -6.07 -7.85
C HIS A 378 -11.25 -4.73 -8.58
N GLY A 379 -10.14 -3.99 -8.68
CA GLY A 379 -10.08 -2.71 -9.40
C GLY A 379 -10.37 -2.89 -10.90
N LEU A 380 -9.75 -3.88 -11.54
CA LEU A 380 -9.94 -4.19 -12.96
C LEU A 380 -11.40 -4.56 -13.26
N ALA A 381 -12.04 -5.39 -12.43
CA ALA A 381 -13.46 -5.72 -12.55
C ALA A 381 -14.33 -4.47 -12.42
N GLY A 382 -14.01 -3.56 -11.48
CA GLY A 382 -14.67 -2.27 -11.36
C GLY A 382 -14.50 -1.39 -12.60
N ASP A 383 -13.31 -1.35 -13.20
CA ASP A 383 -13.03 -0.58 -14.42
C ASP A 383 -13.76 -1.14 -15.64
N MET A 384 -13.90 -2.47 -15.73
CA MET A 384 -14.73 -3.12 -16.74
C MET A 384 -16.22 -2.82 -16.53
N ALA A 385 -16.71 -2.92 -15.29
CA ALA A 385 -18.10 -2.61 -14.95
C ALA A 385 -18.47 -1.16 -15.28
N LYS A 386 -17.57 -0.21 -15.01
CA LYS A 386 -17.73 1.21 -15.35
C LYS A 386 -18.01 1.44 -16.84
N LYS A 387 -17.40 0.65 -17.74
CA LYS A 387 -17.64 0.79 -19.19
C LYS A 387 -19.10 0.56 -19.58
N LYS A 388 -19.81 -0.30 -18.83
CA LYS A 388 -21.22 -0.62 -19.08
C LYS A 388 -22.17 0.25 -18.28
N TYR A 389 -21.90 0.46 -16.99
CA TYR A 389 -22.84 1.08 -16.06
C TYR A 389 -22.52 2.55 -15.71
N GLY A 390 -21.38 3.07 -16.20
CA GLY A 390 -20.83 4.35 -15.75
C GLY A 390 -20.36 4.29 -14.29
N GLU A 391 -19.96 5.44 -13.74
CA GLU A 391 -19.53 5.53 -12.33
C GLU A 391 -20.71 5.62 -11.36
N TYR A 392 -21.76 6.37 -11.71
CA TYR A 392 -22.92 6.59 -10.84
C TYR A 392 -23.77 5.35 -10.60
N GLY A 393 -23.90 4.49 -11.61
CA GLY A 393 -24.73 3.28 -11.56
C GLY A 393 -24.00 2.03 -11.08
N LEU A 394 -22.69 2.12 -10.83
CA LEU A 394 -21.87 0.97 -10.46
C LEU A 394 -22.18 0.51 -9.03
N THR A 395 -22.45 -0.78 -8.88
CA THR A 395 -22.68 -1.41 -7.56
C THR A 395 -21.67 -2.53 -7.30
N ALA A 396 -21.55 -2.96 -6.05
CA ALA A 396 -20.71 -4.11 -5.68
C ALA A 396 -21.12 -5.39 -6.42
N MET A 397 -22.42 -5.58 -6.69
CA MET A 397 -22.90 -6.71 -7.49
C MET A 397 -22.39 -6.66 -8.93
N ASN A 398 -22.29 -5.46 -9.52
CA ASN A 398 -21.68 -5.32 -10.85
C ASN A 398 -20.19 -5.65 -10.81
N ILE A 399 -19.47 -5.31 -9.75
CA ILE A 399 -18.07 -5.74 -9.59
C ILE A 399 -18.00 -7.27 -9.59
N ILE A 400 -18.86 -7.94 -8.81
CA ILE A 400 -18.94 -9.42 -8.78
C ILE A 400 -19.20 -10.02 -10.17
N GLU A 401 -20.11 -9.42 -10.95
CA GLU A 401 -20.43 -9.85 -12.32
C GLU A 401 -19.19 -9.86 -13.23
N TYR A 402 -18.29 -8.90 -13.07
CA TYR A 402 -17.09 -8.71 -13.91
C TYR A 402 -15.81 -9.35 -13.34
N ILE A 403 -15.85 -10.02 -12.18
CA ILE A 403 -14.70 -10.78 -11.66
C ILE A 403 -14.19 -11.79 -12.70
N PRO A 404 -15.03 -12.63 -13.34
CA PRO A 404 -14.56 -13.60 -14.33
C PRO A 404 -13.86 -12.95 -15.53
N ASP A 405 -14.36 -11.79 -16.00
CA ASP A 405 -13.75 -11.04 -17.10
C ASP A 405 -12.38 -10.47 -16.70
N ALA A 406 -12.24 -9.98 -15.46
CA ALA A 406 -10.96 -9.51 -14.93
C ALA A 406 -9.92 -10.64 -14.87
N PHE A 407 -10.33 -11.83 -14.40
CA PHE A 407 -9.47 -13.02 -14.45
C PHE A 407 -9.11 -13.41 -15.89
N ALA A 408 -10.06 -13.37 -16.82
CA ALA A 408 -9.84 -13.69 -18.23
C ALA A 408 -8.85 -12.73 -18.92
N ALA A 409 -8.86 -11.45 -18.54
CA ALA A 409 -7.92 -10.45 -19.06
C ALA A 409 -6.52 -10.55 -18.44
N ALA A 410 -6.40 -11.10 -17.23
CA ALA A 410 -5.13 -11.28 -16.51
C ALA A 410 -4.39 -12.59 -16.87
N TYR A 411 -4.94 -13.39 -17.80
CA TYR A 411 -4.47 -14.72 -18.21
C TYR A 411 -3.28 -14.74 -19.17
#